data_AF-A0A6I1FZ34-F1
#
_entry.id   AF-A0A6I1FZ34-F1
#
_cell.length_a   1.000
_cell.length_b   1.000
_cell.length_c   1.000
_cell.angle_alpha   90.00
_cell.angle_beta   90.00
_cell.angle_gamma   90.00
#
_symmetry.space_group_name_H-M   'P 1'
#
loop_
_entity.id
_entity.type
_entity.pdbx_description
1 polymer ?
#
loop_
_entity_poly.entity_id
_entity_poly.type
_entity_poly.pdbx_seq_one_letter_code
_entity_poly.pdbx_strand_id
1 'polypeptide(L)' 'MSTLTIRQLDERTHARLRGRAAEHGRSVEAEVRAILDAAVNVPEHNFLLSLHASMAKAGGVELEVPARTDQPRPVDLS' A
#
# COMPACT_ATOMS: atom_id res chain seq x y z
N MET A 1 -8.68 11.27 13.82
CA MET A 1 -8.73 10.12 14.75
C MET A 1 -9.74 9.13 14.20
N SER A 2 -9.28 7.95 13.81
CA SER A 2 -10.12 6.85 13.33
C SER A 2 -10.15 5.77 14.41
N THR A 3 -11.35 5.27 14.71
CA THR A 3 -11.55 4.20 15.70
C THR A 3 -11.87 2.91 14.96
N LEU A 4 -11.12 1.85 15.26
CA LEU A 4 -11.35 0.50 14.73
C LEU A 4 -11.77 -0.42 15.89
N THR A 5 -12.91 -1.10 15.75
CA THR A 5 -13.39 -2.08 16.74
C THR A 5 -13.32 -3.48 16.15
N ILE A 6 -12.53 -4.36 16.76
CA ILE A 6 -12.45 -5.78 16.40
C ILE A 6 -13.38 -6.56 17.34
N ARG A 7 -14.48 -7.09 16.80
CA ARG A 7 -15.45 -7.90 17.54
C ARG A 7 -15.02 -9.37 17.54
N GLN A 8 -15.38 -10.10 18.61
CA GLN A 8 -15.12 -11.54 18.74
C GLN A 8 -13.64 -11.91 18.57
N LEU A 9 -12.73 -11.07 19.09
CA LEU A 9 -11.31 -11.40 19.12
C LEU A 9 -11.08 -12.59 20.05
N ASP A 10 -10.45 -13.62 19.52
CA ASP A 10 -10.09 -14.83 20.27
C ASP A 10 -9.23 -14.48 21.52
N GLU A 11 -9.58 -15.06 22.67
CA GLU A 11 -8.98 -14.76 23.97
C GLU A 11 -7.47 -15.04 23.97
N ARG A 12 -7.04 -16.12 23.30
CA ARG A 12 -5.63 -16.48 23.17
C ARG A 12 -4.90 -15.43 22.33
N THR A 13 -5.53 -14.90 21.29
CA THR A 13 -4.98 -13.80 20.48
C THR A 13 -4.81 -12.53 21.31
N HIS A 14 -5.82 -12.16 22.10
CA HIS A 14 -5.73 -11.01 22.99
C HIS A 14 -4.62 -11.15 24.05
N ALA A 15 -4.48 -12.34 24.66
CA ALA A 15 -3.41 -12.62 25.61
C ALA A 15 -2.01 -12.49 24.98
N ARG A 16 -1.82 -12.98 23.75
CA ARG A 16 -0.56 -12.84 23.01
C ARG A 16 -0.24 -11.38 22.67
N LEU A 17 -1.24 -10.60 22.28
CA LEU A 17 -1.06 -9.16 22.04
C LEU A 17 -0.62 -8.44 23.31
N ARG A 18 -1.21 -8.79 24.47
CA ARG A 18 -0.80 -8.23 25.76
C ARG A 18 0.64 -8.57 26.12
N GLY A 19 1.05 -9.83 25.95
CA GLY A 19 2.44 -10.25 26.18
C GLY A 19 3.42 -9.47 25.30
N ARG A 20 3.14 -9.39 24.00
CA ARG A 20 3.99 -8.66 23.04
C ARG A 20 4.05 -7.15 23.34
N ALA A 21 2.94 -6.56 23.74
CA ALA A 21 2.90 -5.15 24.14
C ALA A 21 3.78 -4.87 25.37
N ALA A 22 3.76 -5.78 26.36
CA ALA A 22 4.62 -5.70 27.54
C ALA A 22 6.11 -5.85 27.18
N GLU A 23 6.45 -6.80 26.30
CA GLU A 23 7.81 -6.98 25.79
C GLU A 23 8.35 -5.72 25.08
N HIS A 24 7.49 -5.03 24.33
CA HIS A 24 7.83 -3.79 23.64
C HIS A 24 7.67 -2.54 24.51
N GLY A 25 7.25 -2.66 25.77
CA GLY A 25 7.07 -1.53 26.69
C GLY A 25 5.98 -0.53 26.27
N ARG A 26 4.93 -0.99 25.57
CA ARG A 26 3.83 -0.13 25.08
C ARG A 26 2.45 -0.69 25.42
N SER A 27 1.41 0.13 25.25
CA SER A 27 0.03 -0.32 25.46
C SER A 27 -0.39 -1.34 24.39
N VAL A 28 -1.40 -2.15 24.69
CA VAL A 28 -1.97 -3.12 23.73
C VAL A 28 -2.49 -2.42 22.48
N GLU A 29 -3.10 -1.25 22.64
CA GLU A 29 -3.55 -0.43 21.51
C GLU A 29 -2.38 0.04 20.64
N ALA A 30 -1.28 0.50 21.26
CA ALA A 30 -0.09 0.91 20.53
C ALA A 30 0.58 -0.27 19.80
N GLU A 31 0.54 -1.46 20.40
CA GLU A 31 0.97 -2.71 19.75
C GLU A 31 0.13 -3.03 18.52
N VAL A 32 -1.20 -3.02 18.67
CA VAL A 32 -2.13 -3.29 17.56
C VAL A 32 -1.93 -2.27 16.43
N ARG A 33 -1.81 -0.98 16.76
CA ARG A 33 -1.53 0.06 15.77
C ARG A 33 -0.25 -0.22 15.01
N ALA A 34 0.85 -0.51 15.71
CA ALA A 34 2.12 -0.76 15.05
C ALA A 34 2.13 -2.04 14.22
N ILE A 35 1.37 -3.08 14.61
CA ILE A 35 1.19 -4.28 13.79
C ILE A 35 0.44 -3.92 12.50
N LEU A 36 -0.65 -3.15 12.62
CA LEU A 36 -1.41 -2.71 11.46
C LEU A 36 -0.55 -1.85 10.55
N ASP A 37 0.14 -0.84 11.08
CA ASP A 37 1.06 0.01 10.33
C ASP A 37 2.11 -0.83 9.62
N ALA A 38 2.78 -1.76 10.29
CA ALA A 38 3.77 -2.61 9.65
C ALA A 38 3.17 -3.53 8.56
N ALA A 39 1.92 -3.98 8.73
CA ALA A 39 1.24 -4.84 7.78
C ALA A 39 0.73 -4.09 6.54
N VAL A 40 0.29 -2.83 6.71
CA VAL A 40 -0.28 -2.02 5.63
C VAL A 40 0.74 -1.05 5.00
N ASN A 41 1.83 -0.75 5.69
CA ASN A 41 2.96 0.02 5.17
C ASN A 41 3.82 -0.87 4.25
N VAL A 42 3.16 -1.47 3.27
CA VAL A 42 3.80 -1.96 2.05
C VAL A 42 4.31 -0.69 1.35
N PRO A 43 5.56 -0.67 0.84
CA PRO A 43 6.02 0.49 0.10
C PRO A 43 4.95 0.82 -0.93
N GLU A 44 4.55 2.10 -1.02
CA GLU A 44 3.84 2.60 -2.19
C GLU A 44 4.78 2.31 -3.36
N HIS A 45 4.61 1.14 -3.94
CA HIS A 45 5.33 0.75 -5.12
C HIS A 45 4.78 1.69 -6.16
N ASN A 46 5.56 2.71 -6.48
CA ASN A 46 5.26 3.62 -7.56
C ASN A 46 4.93 2.72 -8.76
N PHE A 47 3.66 2.74 -9.16
CA PHE A 47 3.14 1.80 -10.14
C PHE A 47 3.96 1.87 -11.43
N LEU A 48 4.41 3.07 -11.82
CA LEU A 48 5.31 3.26 -12.95
C LEU A 48 6.66 2.57 -12.74
N LEU A 49 7.26 2.65 -11.54
CA LEU A 49 8.52 1.96 -11.25
C LEU A 49 8.36 0.44 -11.28
N SER A 50 7.28 -0.10 -10.73
CA SER A 50 6.99 -1.54 -10.78
C SER A 50 6.71 -2.02 -12.20
N LEU A 51 5.97 -1.24 -12.99
CA LEU A 51 5.72 -1.51 -14.40
C LEU A 51 7.03 -1.46 -15.19
N HIS A 52 7.85 -0.42 -14.98
CA HIS A 52 9.14 -0.27 -15.63
C HIS A 52 10.08 -1.44 -15.31
N ALA A 53 10.20 -1.84 -14.03
CA ALA A 53 11.01 -2.99 -13.63
C ALA A 53 10.53 -4.29 -14.31
N SER A 54 9.22 -4.47 -14.44
CA SER A 54 8.62 -5.63 -15.11
C SER A 54 8.91 -5.64 -16.62
N MET A 55 8.78 -4.49 -17.28
CA MET A 55 9.05 -4.32 -18.71
C MET A 55 10.55 -4.42 -19.05
N ALA A 56 11.41 -3.86 -18.20
CA ALA A 56 12.87 -3.97 -18.35
C ALA A 56 13.34 -5.42 -18.27
N LYS A 57 12.76 -6.24 -17.37
CA LYS A 57 13.04 -7.68 -17.29
C LYS A 57 12.59 -8.43 -18.55
N ALA A 58 11.51 -7.98 -19.18
CA ALA A 58 11.01 -8.55 -20.43
C ALA A 58 11.82 -8.11 -21.67
N GLY A 59 12.83 -7.24 -21.52
CA GLY A 59 13.70 -6.78 -22.60
C GLY A 59 13.18 -5.54 -23.35
N GLY A 60 12.10 -4.92 -22.88
CA GLY A 60 11.43 -3.83 -23.60
C GLY A 60 10.64 -4.33 -24.81
N VAL A 61 9.72 -3.50 -25.31
CA VAL A 61 8.96 -3.76 -26.53
C VAL A 61 8.92 -2.50 -27.37
N GLU A 62 9.17 -2.64 -28.67
CA GLU A 62 8.91 -1.57 -29.62
C GLU A 62 7.43 -1.66 -30.01
N LEU A 63 6.67 -0.62 -29.70
CA LEU A 63 5.25 -0.56 -30.03
C LEU A 63 5.09 0.26 -31.30
N GLU A 64 4.38 -0.29 -32.28
CA GLU A 64 3.96 0.52 -33.42
C GLU A 64 3.01 1.62 -32.93
N VAL A 65 3.51 2.86 -32.97
CA VAL A 65 2.70 4.03 -32.60
C VAL A 65 1.73 4.30 -33.74
N PRO A 66 0.41 4.21 -33.50
CA PRO A 66 -0.57 4.47 -34.55
C PRO A 66 -0.48 5.93 -35.01
N ALA A 67 -0.72 6.16 -36.31
CA ALA A 67 -0.79 7.51 -36.85
C ALA A 67 -1.90 8.30 -36.16
N ARG A 68 -1.57 9.50 -35.67
CA ARG A 68 -2.57 10.42 -35.11
C ARG A 68 -3.31 11.12 -36.25
N THR A 69 -4.53 10.67 -36.54
CA THR A 69 -5.37 11.24 -37.61
C THR A 69 -6.28 12.36 -37.12
N ASP A 70 -6.49 12.47 -35.81
CA ASP A 70 -7.46 13.39 -35.23
C ASP A 70 -6.82 14.74 -34.86
N GLN A 71 -7.64 15.80 -34.88
CA GLN A 71 -7.20 17.11 -34.39
C GLN A 71 -7.06 17.11 -32.86
N PRO A 72 -6.02 17.76 -32.31
CA PRO A 72 -5.90 17.95 -30.87
C PRO A 72 -7.13 18.67 -30.31
N ARG A 73 -7.58 18.26 -29.13
CA ARG A 73 -8.60 18.99 -28.38
C ARG A 73 -8.06 20.41 -28.10
N PRO A 74 -8.84 21.48 -28.32
CA PRO A 74 -8.40 22.81 -27.93
C PRO A 74 -8.19 22.84 -26.41
N VAL A 75 -7.06 23.42 -25.99
CA VAL A 75 -6.78 23.71 -24.58
C VAL A 75 -7.21 25.15 -24.31
N ASP A 76 -8.07 25.33 -23.31
CA ASP A 76 -8.42 26.63 -22.78
C ASP A 76 -7.30 27.13 -21.86
N LEU A 77 -6.75 28.30 -22.17
CA LEU A 77 -5.66 28.95 -21.42
C LEU A 77 -6.11 30.24 -20.75
N SER A 78 -7.42 30.52 -20.75
CA SER A 78 -8.00 31.71 -20.12
C SER A 78 -8.09 31.61 -18.60
#